data_AF-A0A3D4AK05-F1
#
_entry.id   AF-A0A3D4AK05-F1
#
_cell.length_a   1.000
_cell.length_b   1.000
_cell.length_c   1.000
_cell.angle_alpha   90.00
_cell.angle_beta   90.00
_cell.angle_gamma   90.00
#
_symmetry.space_group_name_H-M   'P 1'
#
loop_
_entity.id
_entity.type
_entity.pdbx_description
1 polymer ?
#
loop_
_entity_poly.entity_id
_entity_poly.type
_entity_poly.pdbx_seq_one_letter_code
_entity_poly.pdbx_strand_id
1 'polypeptide(L)'
;LAPFGIMGLVYSAVSENGMSIFVDYGMLLVVLVGTMFIMTFIVNPLIVFMFLRKNPYSLNWKCLRTSGVTAFFTRSSAANIPVNMELCKELGLDEDFYSVSVPLGATINMEGAAITITVMTLAVAHTLGIQVDIPTAIILSVLATVGACGASGVAGGSLLLIPMACSLFGISNDIAMQAVGVGFIIGVIQDSCETALNSSTDALFAATAEFKERLDRGEEVNMNF
;
A
#
# COMPACT_ATOMS: atom_id res chain seq x y z
N LEU A 1 14.65 -16.44 11.43
CA LEU A 1 13.65 -16.78 12.46
C LEU A 1 12.21 -16.62 11.97
N ALA A 2 11.86 -15.57 11.23
CA ALA A 2 10.50 -15.33 10.73
C ALA A 2 9.79 -16.52 10.05
N PRO A 3 10.44 -17.34 9.18
CA PRO A 3 9.76 -18.50 8.57
C PRO A 3 9.27 -19.53 9.59
N PHE A 4 10.06 -19.78 10.65
CA PHE A 4 9.66 -20.69 11.72
C PHE A 4 8.54 -20.10 12.59
N GLY A 5 8.56 -18.78 12.83
CA GLY A 5 7.48 -18.08 13.51
C GLY A 5 6.15 -18.17 12.76
N ILE A 6 6.16 -17.92 11.44
CA ILE A 6 4.96 -18.02 10.59
C ILE A 6 4.43 -19.47 10.57
N MET A 7 5.31 -20.47 10.44
CA MET A 7 4.88 -21.88 10.53
C MET A 7 4.21 -22.19 11.87
N GLY A 8 4.74 -21.66 12.99
CA GLY A 8 4.11 -21.78 14.31
C GLY A 8 2.74 -21.12 14.37
N LEU A 9 2.59 -19.91 13.83
CA LEU A 9 1.30 -19.20 13.77
C LEU A 9 0.26 -19.96 12.95
N VAL A 10 0.64 -20.49 11.78
CA VAL A 10 -0.24 -21.32 10.95
C VAL A 10 -0.63 -22.60 11.69
N TYR A 11 0.33 -23.28 12.32
CA TYR A 11 0.05 -24.49 13.08
C TYR A 11 -0.95 -24.24 14.22
N SER A 12 -0.74 -23.21 15.03
CA SER A 12 -1.66 -22.86 16.13
C SER A 12 -3.05 -22.49 15.60
N ALA A 13 -3.12 -21.66 14.55
CA ALA A 13 -4.38 -21.25 13.95
C ALA A 13 -5.20 -22.45 13.45
N VAL A 14 -4.57 -23.39 12.74
CA VAL A 14 -5.21 -24.60 12.22
C VAL A 14 -5.56 -25.57 13.34
N SER A 15 -4.72 -25.70 14.37
CA SER A 15 -4.96 -26.57 15.52
C SER A 15 -6.17 -26.13 16.35
N GLU A 16 -6.39 -24.82 16.48
CA GLU A 16 -7.48 -24.26 17.31
C GLU A 16 -8.79 -24.13 16.52
N ASN A 17 -8.72 -23.68 15.27
CA ASN A 17 -9.91 -23.27 14.49
C ASN A 17 -10.22 -24.22 13.32
N GLY A 18 -9.36 -25.20 13.04
CA GLY A 18 -9.51 -26.12 11.91
C GLY A 18 -9.21 -25.47 10.55
N MET A 19 -9.52 -26.20 9.48
CA MET A 19 -9.23 -25.76 8.10
C MET A 19 -10.15 -24.65 7.59
N SER A 20 -11.28 -24.37 8.27
CA SER A 20 -12.22 -23.32 7.88
C SER A 20 -11.61 -21.92 7.93
N ILE A 21 -10.59 -21.71 8.78
CA ILE A 21 -9.92 -20.42 8.93
C ILE A 21 -9.27 -19.91 7.63
N PHE A 22 -8.91 -20.81 6.72
CA PHE A 22 -8.37 -20.43 5.41
C PHE A 22 -9.40 -19.73 4.52
N VAL A 23 -10.70 -19.97 4.73
CA VAL A 23 -11.77 -19.26 4.02
C VAL A 23 -11.81 -17.80 4.48
N ASP A 24 -11.73 -17.57 5.79
CA ASP A 24 -11.73 -16.22 6.37
C ASP A 24 -10.48 -15.43 5.95
N TYR A 25 -9.31 -16.07 5.97
CA TYR A 25 -8.07 -15.48 5.47
C TYR A 25 -8.14 -15.16 3.97
N GLY A 26 -8.78 -16.04 3.19
CA GLY A 26 -9.03 -15.82 1.77
C GLY A 26 -9.94 -14.61 1.52
N MET A 27 -11.04 -14.48 2.26
CA MET A 27 -11.94 -13.32 2.15
C MET A 27 -11.23 -12.02 2.54
N LEU A 28 -10.44 -12.04 3.62
CA LEU A 28 -9.66 -10.89 4.05
C LEU A 28 -8.64 -10.47 2.97
N LEU A 29 -7.94 -11.43 2.37
CA LEU A 29 -7.04 -11.20 1.24
C LEU A 29 -7.76 -10.58 0.05
N VAL A 30 -8.96 -11.07 -0.30
CA VAL A 30 -9.76 -10.53 -1.40
C VAL A 30 -10.13 -9.07 -1.15
N VAL A 31 -10.50 -8.70 0.09
CA VAL A 31 -10.81 -7.31 0.43
C VAL A 31 -9.56 -6.43 0.36
N LEU A 32 -8.44 -6.87 0.94
CA LEU A 32 -7.17 -6.12 0.93
C LEU A 32 -6.68 -5.88 -0.50
N VAL A 33 -6.48 -6.96 -1.24
CA VAL A 33 -5.96 -6.92 -2.61
C VAL A 33 -6.97 -6.22 -3.51
N GLY A 34 -8.27 -6.53 -3.40
CA GLY A 34 -9.32 -5.85 -4.18
C GLY A 34 -9.31 -4.34 -3.98
N THR A 35 -9.13 -3.86 -2.75
CA THR A 35 -9.03 -2.42 -2.46
C THR A 35 -7.77 -1.82 -3.08
N MET A 36 -6.62 -2.49 -2.98
CA MET A 36 -5.38 -2.03 -3.63
C MET A 36 -5.53 -1.99 -5.16
N PHE A 37 -6.19 -2.97 -5.77
CA PHE A 37 -6.47 -2.96 -7.21
C PHE A 37 -7.39 -1.80 -7.63
N ILE A 38 -8.41 -1.49 -6.82
CA ILE A 38 -9.26 -0.31 -7.04
C ILE A 38 -8.42 0.97 -6.99
N MET A 39 -7.49 1.09 -6.05
CA MET A 39 -6.57 2.22 -6.00
C MET A 39 -5.71 2.31 -7.27
N THR A 40 -5.05 1.21 -7.64
CA THR A 40 -4.16 1.13 -8.80
C THR A 40 -4.85 1.45 -10.14
N PHE A 41 -6.06 0.94 -10.36
CA PHE A 41 -6.69 0.96 -11.70
C PHE A 41 -7.83 1.97 -11.83
N ILE A 42 -8.32 2.52 -10.71
CA ILE A 42 -9.42 3.48 -10.70
C ILE A 42 -8.97 4.78 -10.05
N VAL A 43 -8.64 4.77 -8.75
CA VAL A 43 -8.41 6.02 -8.01
C VAL A 43 -7.17 6.77 -8.49
N ASN A 44 -6.03 6.08 -8.60
CA ASN A 44 -4.76 6.71 -8.99
C ASN A 44 -4.81 7.23 -10.44
N PRO A 45 -5.30 6.48 -11.43
CA PRO A 45 -5.54 7.00 -12.78
C PRO A 45 -6.50 8.20 -12.82
N LEU A 46 -7.57 8.19 -12.01
CA LEU A 46 -8.48 9.34 -11.91
C LEU A 46 -7.77 10.58 -11.39
N ILE A 47 -6.92 10.46 -10.37
CA ILE A 47 -6.10 11.57 -9.86
C ILE A 47 -5.22 12.12 -10.99
N VAL A 48 -4.50 11.27 -11.70
CA VAL A 48 -3.66 11.69 -12.84
C VAL A 48 -4.49 12.40 -13.92
N PHE A 49 -5.67 11.86 -14.25
CA PHE A 49 -6.58 12.47 -15.23
C PHE A 49 -7.08 13.84 -14.79
N MET A 50 -7.39 14.05 -13.50
CA MET A 50 -7.84 15.35 -12.99
C MET A 50 -6.80 16.45 -13.19
N PHE A 51 -5.51 16.13 -13.01
CA PHE A 51 -4.42 17.10 -13.16
C PHE A 51 -3.97 17.28 -14.60
N LEU A 52 -3.76 16.19 -15.34
CA LEU A 52 -3.17 16.24 -16.68
C LEU A 52 -4.22 16.38 -17.79
N ARG A 53 -5.49 16.01 -17.53
CA ARG A 53 -6.59 15.95 -18.52
C ARG A 53 -6.24 15.16 -19.78
N LYS A 54 -5.31 14.20 -19.66
CA LYS A 54 -4.86 13.27 -20.70
C LYS A 54 -5.08 11.84 -20.23
N ASN A 55 -5.07 10.88 -21.15
CA ASN A 55 -5.25 9.47 -20.81
C ASN A 55 -4.18 9.03 -19.77
N PRO A 56 -4.59 8.68 -18.53
CA PRO A 56 -3.64 8.36 -17.46
C PRO A 56 -3.08 6.94 -17.58
N TYR A 57 -3.73 6.06 -18.34
CA TYR A 57 -3.45 4.63 -18.30
C TYR A 57 -2.12 4.24 -18.94
N SER A 58 -1.62 4.98 -19.93
CA SER A 58 -0.29 4.71 -20.50
C SER A 58 0.82 4.96 -19.47
N LEU A 59 0.78 6.10 -18.79
CA LEU A 59 1.71 6.41 -17.70
C LEU A 59 1.56 5.41 -16.53
N ASN A 60 0.32 5.17 -16.09
CA ASN A 60 0.04 4.22 -15.00
C ASN A 60 0.58 2.82 -15.31
N TRP A 61 0.38 2.32 -16.55
CA TRP A 61 0.86 1.01 -16.95
C TRP A 61 2.38 0.94 -17.04
N LYS A 62 3.04 2.00 -17.54
CA LYS A 62 4.50 2.10 -17.56
C LYS A 62 5.07 2.05 -16.14
N CYS A 63 4.50 2.82 -15.21
CA CYS A 63 4.90 2.81 -13.80
C CYS A 63 4.67 1.44 -13.14
N LEU A 64 3.51 0.82 -13.34
CA LEU A 64 3.21 -0.50 -12.79
C LEU A 64 4.13 -1.58 -13.33
N ARG A 65 4.40 -1.59 -14.64
CA ARG A 65 5.23 -2.60 -15.29
C ARG A 65 6.69 -2.53 -14.85
N THR A 66 7.26 -1.34 -14.75
CA THR A 66 8.68 -1.17 -14.41
C THR A 66 8.89 -1.21 -12.90
N SER A 67 8.16 -0.38 -12.16
CA SER A 67 8.32 -0.22 -10.71
C SER A 67 7.48 -1.24 -9.94
N GLY A 68 6.18 -1.29 -10.21
CA GLY A 68 5.24 -2.12 -9.45
C GLY A 68 5.60 -3.62 -9.47
N VAL A 69 5.94 -4.17 -10.64
CA VAL A 69 6.36 -5.58 -10.78
C VAL A 69 7.64 -5.85 -10.00
N THR A 70 8.63 -4.95 -10.05
CA THR A 70 9.89 -5.14 -9.33
C THR A 70 9.66 -5.07 -7.82
N ALA A 71 8.92 -4.06 -7.36
CA ALA A 71 8.52 -3.89 -5.96
C ALA A 71 7.68 -5.06 -5.42
N PHE A 72 6.82 -5.65 -6.26
CA PHE A 72 6.03 -6.83 -5.90
C PHE A 72 6.91 -8.00 -5.46
N PHE A 73 7.97 -8.28 -6.21
CA PHE A 73 8.86 -9.41 -5.91
C PHE A 73 9.89 -9.07 -4.82
N THR A 74 10.34 -7.82 -4.73
CA THR A 74 11.32 -7.42 -3.69
C THR A 74 10.67 -7.20 -2.34
N ARG A 75 9.38 -6.81 -2.28
CA ARG A 75 8.65 -6.44 -1.06
C ARG A 75 9.38 -5.37 -0.23
N SER A 76 10.04 -4.43 -0.92
CA SER A 76 10.64 -3.27 -0.29
C SER A 76 10.65 -2.06 -1.21
N SER A 77 9.97 -0.99 -0.81
CA SER A 77 9.99 0.31 -1.51
C SER A 77 11.38 0.92 -1.50
N ALA A 78 12.11 0.78 -0.38
CA ALA A 78 13.47 1.29 -0.26
C ALA A 78 14.44 0.59 -1.24
N ALA A 79 14.31 -0.72 -1.42
CA ALA A 79 15.10 -1.46 -2.41
C ALA A 79 14.74 -1.09 -3.86
N ASN A 80 13.54 -0.54 -4.08
CA ASN A 80 13.04 -0.17 -5.40
C ASN A 80 13.34 1.29 -5.79
N ILE A 81 13.92 2.10 -4.90
CA ILE A 81 14.33 3.49 -5.18
C ILE A 81 15.15 3.60 -6.48
N PRO A 82 16.22 2.80 -6.71
CA PRO A 82 17.01 2.91 -7.94
C PRO A 82 16.20 2.64 -9.22
N VAL A 83 15.22 1.74 -9.15
CA VAL A 83 14.34 1.41 -10.28
C VAL A 83 13.43 2.59 -10.60
N ASN A 84 12.88 3.24 -9.57
CA ASN A 84 12.08 4.46 -9.74
C ASN A 84 12.89 5.63 -10.29
N MET A 85 14.14 5.80 -9.84
CA MET A 85 15.04 6.84 -10.37
C MET A 85 15.30 6.67 -11.86
N GLU A 86 15.62 5.46 -12.32
CA GLU A 86 15.83 5.18 -13.75
C GLU A 86 14.52 5.34 -14.55
N LEU A 87 13.38 4.91 -13.99
CA LEU A 87 12.07 5.12 -14.61
C LEU A 87 11.75 6.62 -14.79
N CYS A 88 11.98 7.46 -13.78
CA CYS A 88 11.80 8.90 -13.87
C CYS A 88 12.68 9.52 -14.96
N LYS A 89 13.93 9.06 -15.06
CA LYS A 89 14.86 9.46 -16.12
C LYS A 89 14.38 9.03 -17.51
N GLU A 90 13.86 7.81 -17.68
CA GLU A 90 13.25 7.34 -18.93
C GLU A 90 12.02 8.17 -19.33
N LEU A 91 11.25 8.64 -18.34
CA LEU A 91 10.11 9.54 -18.55
C LEU A 91 10.54 10.99 -18.88
N GLY A 92 11.84 11.27 -18.86
CA GLY A 92 12.41 12.57 -19.16
C GLY A 92 12.10 13.62 -18.10
N LEU A 93 11.94 13.20 -16.84
CA LEU A 93 11.74 14.08 -15.69
C LEU A 93 13.06 14.76 -15.29
N ASP A 94 12.95 15.87 -14.57
CA ASP A 94 14.08 16.65 -14.06
C ASP A 94 14.77 15.92 -12.89
N GLU A 95 16.10 15.74 -13.00
CA GLU A 95 16.89 14.99 -12.01
C GLU A 95 16.93 15.67 -10.64
N ASP A 96 16.94 17.00 -10.58
CA ASP A 96 16.91 17.73 -9.32
C ASP A 96 15.56 17.53 -8.61
N PHE A 97 14.48 17.32 -9.37
CA PHE A 97 13.17 17.01 -8.81
C PHE A 97 13.06 15.55 -8.35
N TYR A 98 13.27 14.58 -9.25
CA TYR A 98 13.01 13.18 -8.94
C TYR A 98 14.00 12.59 -7.93
N SER A 99 15.23 13.13 -7.83
CA SER A 99 16.22 12.70 -6.83
C SER A 99 15.82 12.99 -5.39
N VAL A 100 14.89 13.92 -5.18
CA VAL A 100 14.31 14.22 -3.87
C VAL A 100 12.94 13.56 -3.71
N SER A 101 12.08 13.64 -4.73
CA SER A 101 10.70 13.18 -4.62
C SER A 101 10.59 11.66 -4.48
N VAL A 102 11.44 10.89 -5.17
CA VAL A 102 11.38 9.41 -5.14
C VAL A 102 11.82 8.85 -3.79
N PRO A 103 13.00 9.22 -3.21
CA PRO A 103 13.37 8.73 -1.88
C PRO A 103 12.40 9.19 -0.78
N LEU A 104 11.88 10.42 -0.89
CA LEU A 104 10.85 10.90 0.03
C LEU A 104 9.59 10.04 -0.09
N GLY A 105 9.08 9.82 -1.30
CA GLY A 105 7.92 8.98 -1.60
C GLY A 105 8.06 7.57 -1.02
N ALA A 106 9.21 6.91 -1.22
CA ALA A 106 9.47 5.57 -0.71
C ALA A 106 9.35 5.43 0.82
N THR A 107 9.30 6.55 1.56
CA THR A 107 9.09 6.59 3.01
C THR A 107 7.71 7.10 3.42
N ILE A 108 7.17 8.13 2.76
CA ILE A 108 5.93 8.78 3.19
C ILE A 108 4.70 8.38 2.36
N ASN A 109 4.88 7.95 1.10
CA ASN A 109 3.81 7.56 0.21
C ASN A 109 3.47 6.08 0.41
N MET A 110 2.78 5.80 1.51
CA MET A 110 2.44 4.44 1.93
C MET A 110 0.93 4.19 1.90
N GLU A 111 0.29 4.39 0.75
CA GLU A 111 -1.17 4.19 0.58
C GLU A 111 -1.61 2.73 0.82
N GLY A 112 -0.83 1.75 0.35
CA GLY A 112 -1.07 0.34 0.58
C GLY A 112 -0.96 -0.03 2.05
N ALA A 113 -0.02 0.57 2.79
CA ALA A 113 0.08 0.35 4.23
C ALA A 113 -1.13 0.93 4.96
N ALA A 114 -1.61 2.11 4.55
CA ALA A 114 -2.81 2.71 5.10
C ALA A 114 -4.05 1.82 4.86
N ILE A 115 -4.18 1.21 3.67
CA ILE A 115 -5.22 0.22 3.36
C ILE A 115 -5.09 -0.99 4.28
N THR A 116 -3.87 -1.54 4.42
CA THR A 116 -3.62 -2.72 5.27
C THR A 116 -4.01 -2.45 6.72
N ILE A 117 -3.52 -1.36 7.30
CA ILE A 117 -3.84 -0.97 8.69
C ILE A 117 -5.36 -0.82 8.85
N THR A 118 -6.01 -0.08 7.96
CA THR A 118 -7.45 0.19 8.03
C THR A 118 -8.28 -1.09 7.91
N VAL A 119 -8.06 -1.88 6.86
CA VAL A 119 -8.84 -3.09 6.57
C VAL A 119 -8.62 -4.15 7.65
N MET A 120 -7.38 -4.34 8.11
CA MET A 120 -7.09 -5.29 9.19
C MET A 120 -7.77 -4.88 10.49
N THR A 121 -7.73 -3.60 10.86
CA THR A 121 -8.43 -3.10 12.06
C THR A 121 -9.95 -3.25 11.94
N LEU A 122 -10.53 -2.93 10.78
CA LEU A 122 -11.97 -3.11 10.54
C LEU A 122 -12.38 -4.59 10.57
N ALA A 123 -11.53 -5.49 10.08
CA ALA A 123 -11.76 -6.92 10.17
C ALA A 123 -11.79 -7.40 11.63
N VAL A 124 -10.87 -6.93 12.47
CA VAL A 124 -10.89 -7.25 13.91
C VAL A 124 -12.14 -6.69 14.58
N ALA A 125 -12.49 -5.42 14.31
CA ALA A 125 -13.70 -4.80 14.83
C ALA A 125 -14.96 -5.60 14.42
N HIS A 126 -15.02 -6.05 13.17
CA HIS A 126 -16.11 -6.89 12.66
C HIS A 126 -16.21 -8.23 13.40
N THR A 127 -15.08 -8.93 13.58
CA THR A 127 -15.03 -10.21 14.32
C THR A 127 -15.46 -10.06 15.77
N LEU A 128 -15.18 -8.92 16.40
CA LEU A 128 -15.60 -8.62 17.77
C LEU A 128 -17.03 -8.06 17.88
N GLY A 129 -17.73 -7.88 16.76
CA GLY A 129 -19.07 -7.27 16.75
C GLY A 129 -19.09 -5.79 17.12
N ILE A 130 -17.94 -5.10 17.04
CA ILE A 130 -17.83 -3.67 17.29
C ILE A 130 -18.41 -2.92 16.09
N GLN A 131 -19.44 -2.11 16.33
CA GLN A 131 -20.01 -1.26 15.30
C GLN A 131 -19.09 -0.06 15.05
N VAL A 132 -18.69 0.11 13.79
CA VAL A 132 -17.90 1.26 13.34
C VAL A 132 -18.81 2.19 12.55
N ASP A 133 -19.06 3.38 13.07
CA ASP A 133 -19.78 4.43 12.37
C ASP A 133 -18.87 5.19 11.40
N ILE A 134 -19.48 5.89 10.44
CA ILE A 134 -18.75 6.60 9.37
C ILE A 134 -17.74 7.63 9.91
N PRO A 135 -18.08 8.50 10.90
CA PRO A 135 -17.10 9.39 11.53
C PRO A 135 -15.87 8.66 12.06
N THR A 136 -16.04 7.58 12.80
CA THR A 136 -14.92 6.82 13.36
C THR A 136 -14.11 6.12 12.27
N ALA A 137 -14.75 5.62 11.21
CA ALA A 137 -14.05 5.07 10.03
C ALA A 137 -13.19 6.13 9.31
N ILE A 138 -13.64 7.39 9.24
CA ILE A 138 -12.84 8.48 8.69
C ILE A 138 -11.64 8.77 9.59
N ILE A 139 -11.84 8.83 10.91
CA ILE A 139 -10.75 9.01 11.88
C ILE A 139 -9.73 7.88 11.78
N LEU A 140 -10.18 6.63 11.69
CA LEU A 140 -9.32 5.47 11.46
C LEU A 140 -8.50 5.64 10.18
N SER A 141 -9.14 6.08 9.08
CA SER A 141 -8.45 6.27 7.80
C SER A 141 -7.34 7.33 7.91
N VAL A 142 -7.61 8.46 8.56
CA VAL A 142 -6.61 9.52 8.81
C VAL A 142 -5.48 9.00 9.70
N LEU A 143 -5.81 8.30 10.79
CA LEU A 143 -4.83 7.70 11.69
C LEU A 143 -3.94 6.68 10.97
N ALA A 144 -4.54 5.83 10.13
CA ALA A 144 -3.83 4.84 9.32
C ALA A 144 -2.92 5.50 8.29
N THR A 145 -3.36 6.57 7.61
CA THR A 145 -2.52 7.32 6.67
C THR A 145 -1.33 7.96 7.37
N VAL A 146 -1.54 8.65 8.50
CA VAL A 146 -0.43 9.27 9.24
C VAL A 146 0.51 8.22 9.81
N GLY A 147 -0.04 7.13 10.35
CA GLY A 147 0.72 5.99 10.85
C GLY A 147 1.56 5.34 9.76
N ALA A 148 0.98 5.13 8.58
CA ALA A 148 1.64 4.53 7.43
C ALA A 148 2.91 5.29 7.02
N CYS A 149 2.94 6.62 7.12
CA CYS A 149 4.16 7.41 6.88
C CYS A 149 5.31 7.06 7.85
N GLY A 150 4.99 6.50 9.02
CA GLY A 150 5.95 6.02 10.01
C GLY A 150 6.27 4.53 9.90
N ALA A 151 5.64 3.80 8.97
CA ALA A 151 5.97 2.39 8.73
C ALA A 151 7.34 2.28 8.05
N SER A 152 8.10 1.25 8.42
CA SER A 152 9.37 0.97 7.77
C SER A 152 9.10 0.46 6.35
N GLY A 153 9.85 0.94 5.35
CA GLY A 153 9.78 0.49 3.94
C GLY A 153 10.33 -0.93 3.70
N VAL A 154 10.21 -1.80 4.69
CA VAL A 154 10.66 -3.20 4.71
C VAL A 154 9.47 -4.11 5.03
N ALA A 155 9.57 -5.37 4.60
CA ALA A 155 8.49 -6.35 4.69
C ALA A 155 7.81 -6.42 6.06
N GLY A 156 6.49 -6.28 6.07
CA GLY A 156 5.65 -6.38 7.28
C GLY A 156 5.69 -5.15 8.22
N GLY A 157 6.30 -4.04 7.80
CA GLY A 157 6.37 -2.81 8.59
C GLY A 157 4.99 -2.24 8.96
N SER A 158 4.03 -2.28 8.03
CA SER A 158 2.66 -1.78 8.22
C SER A 158 1.84 -2.60 9.21
N LEU A 159 2.08 -3.92 9.29
CA LEU A 159 1.38 -4.81 10.22
C LEU A 159 1.60 -4.40 11.68
N LEU A 160 2.78 -3.88 12.01
CA LEU A 160 3.11 -3.46 13.38
C LEU A 160 2.35 -2.22 13.85
N LEU A 161 1.64 -1.54 12.95
CA LEU A 161 0.79 -0.38 13.27
C LEU A 161 -0.68 -0.75 13.47
N ILE A 162 -1.07 -2.00 13.23
CA ILE A 162 -2.43 -2.50 13.50
C ILE A 162 -2.83 -2.30 14.98
N PRO A 163 -1.98 -2.58 15.98
CA PRO A 163 -2.33 -2.34 17.39
C PRO A 163 -2.66 -0.89 17.70
N MET A 164 -1.94 0.06 17.10
CA MET A 164 -2.24 1.49 17.24
C MET A 164 -3.64 1.80 16.73
N ALA A 165 -4.00 1.33 15.54
CA ALA A 165 -5.32 1.54 14.97
C ALA A 165 -6.44 0.82 15.75
N CYS A 166 -6.19 -0.40 16.22
CA CYS A 166 -7.10 -1.16 17.07
C CYS A 166 -7.40 -0.44 18.42
N SER A 167 -6.43 0.28 18.96
CA SER A 167 -6.61 1.04 20.22
C SER A 167 -7.70 2.11 20.12
N LEU A 168 -7.98 2.64 18.93
CA LEU A 168 -9.07 3.58 18.66
C LEU A 168 -10.44 3.01 19.05
N PHE A 169 -10.60 1.69 18.94
CA PHE A 169 -11.85 0.96 19.21
C PHE A 169 -11.84 0.29 20.60
N GLY A 170 -10.81 0.55 21.43
CA GLY A 170 -10.65 -0.11 22.72
C GLY A 170 -10.30 -1.60 22.63
N ILE A 171 -9.84 -2.06 21.47
CA ILE A 171 -9.42 -3.46 21.27
C ILE A 171 -8.08 -3.67 21.98
N SER A 172 -7.97 -4.76 22.74
CA SER A 172 -6.76 -5.06 23.50
C SER A 172 -5.57 -5.37 22.58
N ASN A 173 -4.36 -5.06 23.06
CA ASN A 173 -3.13 -5.37 22.33
C ASN A 173 -2.97 -6.88 22.04
N ASP A 174 -3.43 -7.76 22.93
CA ASP A 174 -3.35 -9.20 22.73
C ASP A 174 -4.14 -9.64 21.48
N ILE A 175 -5.37 -9.13 21.31
CA ILE A 175 -6.20 -9.41 20.14
C ILE A 175 -5.60 -8.75 18.89
N ALA A 176 -5.12 -7.50 19.02
CA ALA A 176 -4.49 -6.83 17.89
C ALA A 176 -3.24 -7.57 17.40
N MET A 177 -2.45 -8.15 18.31
CA MET A 177 -1.27 -8.96 17.95
C MET A 177 -1.65 -10.28 17.27
N GLN A 178 -2.83 -10.86 17.57
CA GLN A 178 -3.34 -11.99 16.79
C GLN A 178 -3.61 -11.57 15.33
N ALA A 179 -4.18 -10.38 15.11
CA ALA A 179 -4.41 -9.84 13.77
C ALA A 179 -3.10 -9.60 13.02
N VAL A 180 -2.05 -9.12 13.69
CA VAL A 180 -0.69 -9.05 13.14
C VAL A 180 -0.20 -10.44 12.72
N GLY A 181 -0.45 -11.46 13.54
CA GLY A 181 -0.14 -12.85 13.23
C GLY A 181 -0.83 -13.34 11.94
N VAL A 182 -2.14 -13.06 11.80
CA VAL A 182 -2.88 -13.31 10.56
C VAL A 182 -2.24 -12.59 9.38
N GLY A 183 -1.89 -11.30 9.56
CA GLY A 183 -1.18 -10.50 8.58
C GLY A 183 0.12 -11.15 8.10
N PHE A 184 0.91 -11.74 9.00
CA PHE A 184 2.13 -12.47 8.61
C PHE A 184 1.84 -13.76 7.83
N ILE A 185 0.71 -14.43 8.08
CA ILE A 185 0.31 -15.64 7.34
C ILE A 185 -0.05 -15.27 5.89
N ILE A 186 -0.85 -14.22 5.70
CA ILE A 186 -1.29 -13.77 4.37
C ILE A 186 -0.28 -12.82 3.69
N GLY A 187 0.74 -12.40 4.43
CA GLY A 187 1.65 -11.31 4.08
C GLY A 187 2.43 -11.54 2.80
N VAL A 188 2.66 -12.77 2.36
CA VAL A 188 3.34 -13.02 1.08
C VAL A 188 2.60 -12.35 -0.08
N ILE A 189 1.27 -12.41 -0.09
CA ILE A 189 0.46 -11.80 -1.15
C ILE A 189 0.21 -10.33 -0.83
N GLN A 190 -0.25 -10.06 0.40
CA GLN A 190 -0.64 -8.72 0.84
C GLN A 190 0.52 -7.72 0.76
N ASP A 191 1.70 -8.05 1.33
CA ASP A 191 2.88 -7.17 1.38
C ASP A 191 3.46 -6.93 -0.02
N SER A 192 3.37 -7.92 -0.91
CA SER A 192 3.77 -7.78 -2.32
C SER A 192 2.88 -6.80 -3.06
N CYS A 193 1.56 -6.92 -2.92
CA CYS A 193 0.61 -5.97 -3.52
C CYS A 193 0.73 -4.57 -2.92
N GLU A 194 0.90 -4.47 -1.60
CA GLU A 194 1.12 -3.22 -0.88
C GLU A 194 2.36 -2.49 -1.40
N THR A 195 3.50 -3.18 -1.46
CA THR A 195 4.76 -2.59 -1.92
C THR A 195 4.68 -2.18 -3.39
N ALA A 196 4.05 -3.01 -4.23
CA ALA A 196 3.85 -2.70 -5.64
C ALA A 196 3.03 -1.42 -5.84
N LEU A 197 1.94 -1.27 -5.08
CA LEU A 197 1.10 -0.08 -5.10
C LEU A 197 1.92 1.15 -4.69
N ASN A 198 2.48 1.15 -3.48
CA ASN A 198 3.26 2.26 -2.91
C ASN A 198 4.38 2.72 -3.87
N SER A 199 5.20 1.76 -4.31
CA SER A 199 6.39 2.11 -5.09
C SER A 199 6.06 2.55 -6.52
N SER A 200 5.01 1.98 -7.13
CA SER A 200 4.58 2.42 -8.46
C SER A 200 4.04 3.84 -8.45
N THR A 201 3.37 4.25 -7.36
CA THR A 201 2.79 5.59 -7.26
C THR A 201 3.81 6.68 -6.93
N ASP A 202 4.95 6.35 -6.35
CA ASP A 202 6.08 7.29 -6.19
C ASP A 202 6.48 7.90 -7.54
N ALA A 203 6.72 7.05 -8.54
CA ALA A 203 7.08 7.49 -9.89
C ALA A 203 5.89 8.12 -10.63
N LEU A 204 4.68 7.55 -10.47
CA LEU A 204 3.47 8.05 -11.11
C LEU A 204 3.15 9.49 -10.71
N PHE A 205 3.19 9.79 -9.42
CA PHE A 205 2.85 11.12 -8.90
C PHE A 205 3.99 12.11 -9.04
N ALA A 206 5.26 11.67 -9.01
CA ALA A 206 6.38 12.53 -9.42
C ALA A 206 6.22 12.98 -10.88
N ALA A 207 5.97 12.05 -11.81
CA ALA A 207 5.72 12.37 -13.21
C ALA A 207 4.50 13.28 -13.38
N THR A 208 3.41 13.00 -12.66
CA THR A 208 2.18 13.80 -12.72
C THR A 208 2.40 15.24 -12.26
N ALA A 209 3.14 15.44 -11.17
CA ALA A 209 3.44 16.77 -10.64
C ALA A 209 4.25 17.59 -11.64
N GLU A 210 5.32 17.03 -12.19
CA GLU A 210 6.18 17.75 -13.14
C GLU A 210 5.49 17.98 -14.49
N PHE A 211 4.76 16.99 -15.01
CA PHE A 211 3.98 17.16 -16.23
C PHE A 211 2.89 18.22 -16.07
N LYS A 212 2.27 18.31 -14.89
CA LYS A 212 1.32 19.37 -14.60
C LYS A 212 1.99 20.75 -14.66
N GLU A 213 3.18 20.88 -14.08
CA GLU A 213 3.96 22.12 -14.14
C GLU A 213 4.33 22.51 -15.57
N ARG A 214 4.78 21.56 -16.40
CA ARG A 214 5.08 21.80 -17.82
C ARG A 214 3.84 22.28 -18.59
N LEU A 215 2.68 21.66 -18.35
CA LEU A 215 1.41 22.09 -18.94
C LEU A 215 1.03 23.52 -18.50
N ASP A 216 1.28 23.90 -17.25
CA ASP A 216 1.02 25.25 -16.75
C ASP A 216 1.97 26.30 -17.36
N ARG A 217 3.16 25.88 -17.80
CA ARG A 217 4.11 26.69 -18.59
C ARG A 217 3.77 26.74 -20.08
N GLY A 218 2.74 26.00 -20.52
CA GLY A 218 2.32 25.93 -21.92
C GLY A 218 3.12 24.95 -22.78
N GLU A 219 3.89 24.06 -22.17
CA GLU A 219 4.67 23.02 -22.86
C GLU A 219 3.79 21.81 -23.24
N GLU A 220 4.16 21.10 -24.30
CA GLU A 220 3.50 19.85 -24.68
C GLU A 220 4.07 18.66 -23.89
N VAL A 221 3.19 17.94 -23.20
CA VAL A 221 3.53 16.66 -22.55
C VAL A 221 3.04 15.48 -23.40
N ASN A 222 3.95 14.61 -23.81
CA ASN A 222 3.61 13.34 -24.47
C ASN A 222 3.26 12.29 -23.41
N MET A 223 2.08 11.68 -23.52
CA MET A 223 1.57 10.67 -22.59
C MET A 223 1.56 9.25 -23.18
N ASN A 224 2.28 9.02 -24.29
CA ASN A 224 2.39 7.72 -24.93
C ASN A 224 3.73 7.06 -24.59
N PHE A 225 3.70 6.20 -23.56
CA PHE A 225 4.82 5.44 -23.01
C PHE A 225 4.67 3.94 -23.25
#